data_AF-A0A8J3HW53-F1
#
_entry.id   AF-A0A8J3HW53-F1
#
_cell.length_a   1.000
_cell.length_b   1.000
_cell.length_c   1.000
_cell.angle_alpha   90.00
_cell.angle_beta   90.00
_cell.angle_gamma   90.00
#
_symmetry.space_group_name_H-M   'P 1'
#
loop_
_entity.id
_entity.type
_entity.pdbx_description
1 polymer ?
#
loop_
_entity_poly.entity_id
_entity_poly.type
_entity_poly.pdbx_seq_one_letter_code
_entity_poly.pdbx_strand_id
1 'polypeptide(L)'
;MILSLFSLLRTYKIVIYIMFFSYFIGAVISFYHIGLELHWFSDILGCTRNFDTLSFNTIKSSLLDSSYVATCDRPYILLGLSIAQWNLIYSVFLLIINLFLYNTYENQQLKK
;
A
#
# COMPACT_ATOMS: atom_id res chain seq x y z
N MET A 1 3.34 1.80 28.45
CA MET A 1 3.39 2.41 27.09
C MET A 1 2.40 1.75 26.12
N ILE A 2 2.40 0.41 25.99
CA ILE A 2 1.47 -0.30 25.07
C ILE A 2 0.00 -0.15 25.50
N LEU A 3 -0.30 -0.24 26.81
CA LEU A 3 -1.66 -0.11 27.33
C LEU A 3 -2.24 1.32 27.17
N SER A 4 -1.40 2.35 27.32
CA SER A 4 -1.80 3.75 27.13
C SER A 4 -2.04 4.07 25.65
N LEU A 5 -1.24 3.48 24.76
CA LEU A 5 -1.45 3.59 23.31
C LEU A 5 -2.78 2.94 22.90
N PHE A 6 -3.07 1.75 23.43
CA PHE A 6 -4.33 1.06 23.20
C PHE A 6 -5.53 1.87 23.72
N SER A 7 -5.39 2.52 24.88
CA SER A 7 -6.43 3.38 25.44
C SER A 7 -6.65 4.65 24.59
N LEU A 8 -5.59 5.22 24.00
CA LEU A 8 -5.66 6.40 23.13
C LEU A 8 -6.35 6.07 21.79
N LEU A 9 -5.99 4.94 21.17
CA LEU A 9 -6.68 4.38 20.00
C LEU A 9 -8.18 4.15 20.26
N ARG A 10 -8.53 3.84 21.51
CA ARG A 10 -9.90 3.57 21.96
C ARG A 10 -10.68 4.79 22.44
N THR A 11 -10.02 5.94 22.66
CA THR A 11 -10.71 7.14 23.18
C THR A 11 -11.08 8.09 22.05
N TYR A 12 -10.21 8.21 21.05
CA TYR A 12 -10.34 9.21 19.99
C TYR A 12 -10.81 8.59 18.67
N LYS A 13 -12.10 8.76 18.35
CA LYS A 13 -12.71 8.34 17.07
C LYS A 13 -11.90 8.78 15.85
N ILE A 14 -11.31 9.98 15.91
CA ILE A 14 -10.51 10.55 14.81
C ILE A 14 -9.35 9.64 14.39
N VAL A 15 -8.74 8.92 15.34
CA VAL A 15 -7.60 8.06 15.07
C VAL A 15 -8.01 6.82 14.27
N ILE A 16 -9.20 6.26 14.57
CA ILE A 16 -9.77 5.14 13.82
C ILE A 16 -10.04 5.55 12.37
N TYR A 17 -10.59 6.75 12.15
CA TYR A 17 -10.84 7.30 10.80
C TYR A 17 -9.56 7.54 10.00
N ILE A 18 -8.52 8.11 10.62
CA ILE A 18 -7.23 8.33 9.95
C ILE A 18 -6.60 7.00 9.55
N MET A 19 -6.63 6.00 10.43
CA MET A 19 -6.15 4.65 10.14
C MET A 19 -6.91 4.04 8.96
N PHE A 20 -8.24 4.10 8.96
CA PHE A 20 -9.07 3.60 7.87
C PHE A 20 -8.68 4.22 6.53
N PHE A 21 -8.53 5.55 6.49
CA PHE A 21 -8.18 6.26 5.26
C PHE A 21 -6.78 5.88 4.75
N SER A 22 -5.81 5.72 5.65
CA SER A 22 -4.46 5.31 5.27
C SER A 22 -4.41 3.90 4.65
N TYR A 23 -5.14 2.94 5.23
CA TYR A 23 -5.21 1.58 4.69
C TYR A 23 -6.03 1.52 3.41
N PHE A 24 -7.07 2.35 3.29
CA PHE A 24 -7.86 2.46 2.06
C PHE A 24 -7.00 2.94 0.88
N ILE A 25 -6.20 3.99 1.07
CA ILE A 25 -5.26 4.45 0.04
C ILE A 25 -4.24 3.35 -0.31
N GLY A 26 -3.66 2.70 0.70
CA GLY A 26 -2.73 1.58 0.48
C GLY A 26 -3.34 0.43 -0.33
N ALA A 27 -4.60 0.09 -0.07
CA ALA A 27 -5.34 -0.92 -0.84
C ALA A 27 -5.56 -0.48 -2.29
N VAL A 28 -5.92 0.79 -2.54
CA VAL A 28 -6.12 1.33 -3.90
C VAL A 28 -4.80 1.31 -4.70
N ILE A 29 -3.69 1.74 -4.09
CA ILE A 29 -2.37 1.71 -4.73
C ILE A 29 -1.96 0.27 -5.06
N SER A 30 -2.14 -0.66 -4.11
CA SER A 30 -1.83 -2.07 -4.32
C SER A 30 -2.68 -2.69 -5.41
N PHE A 31 -3.99 -2.38 -5.44
CA PHE A 31 -4.91 -2.82 -6.48
C PHE A 31 -4.51 -2.30 -7.86
N TYR A 32 -4.04 -1.05 -7.95
CA TYR A 32 -3.52 -0.49 -9.20
C TYR A 32 -2.31 -1.28 -9.71
N HIS A 33 -1.34 -1.60 -8.84
CA HIS A 33 -0.19 -2.42 -9.22
C HIS A 33 -0.57 -3.85 -9.65
N ILE A 34 -1.53 -4.48 -8.98
CA ILE A 34 -2.08 -5.78 -9.41
C ILE A 34 -2.78 -5.65 -10.76
N GLY A 35 -3.50 -4.56 -10.99
CA GLY A 35 -4.13 -4.26 -12.27
C GLY A 35 -3.12 -4.06 -13.40
N LEU A 36 -1.94 -3.51 -13.11
CA LEU A 36 -0.83 -3.43 -14.07
C LEU A 36 -0.25 -4.82 -14.36
N GLU A 37 -0.02 -5.63 -13.32
CA GLU A 37 0.50 -7.01 -13.45
C GLU A 37 -0.46 -7.95 -14.21
N LEU A 38 -1.77 -7.77 -14.04
CA LEU A 38 -2.81 -8.52 -14.75
C LEU A 38 -3.17 -7.90 -16.11
N HIS A 39 -2.45 -6.86 -16.54
CA HIS A 39 -2.68 -6.09 -17.76
C HIS A 39 -4.12 -5.57 -17.92
N TRP A 40 -4.82 -5.29 -16.82
CA TRP A 40 -6.17 -4.71 -16.83
C TRP A 40 -6.18 -3.24 -17.27
N PHE A 41 -5.08 -2.53 -17.04
CA PHE A 41 -4.90 -1.14 -17.46
C PHE A 41 -3.61 -1.00 -18.26
N SER A 42 -3.66 -0.21 -19.33
CA SER A 42 -2.44 0.31 -19.98
C SER A 42 -1.75 1.26 -19.00
N ASP A 43 -0.43 1.17 -18.88
CA ASP A 43 0.38 1.95 -17.95
C ASP A 43 0.25 3.47 -18.18
N ILE A 44 -0.70 4.09 -17.47
CA ILE A 44 -1.05 5.52 -17.63
C ILE A 44 -0.03 6.43 -16.91
N LEU A 45 0.66 5.89 -15.90
CA LEU A 45 1.62 6.63 -15.07
C LEU A 45 3.07 6.49 -15.55
N GLY A 46 3.31 5.76 -16.65
CA GLY A 46 4.62 5.71 -17.28
C GLY A 46 5.65 4.97 -16.42
N CYS A 47 5.38 3.72 -16.07
CA CYS A 47 6.45 2.73 -15.84
C CYS A 47 7.09 2.27 -17.16
N THR A 48 6.67 2.85 -18.29
CA THR A 48 7.38 2.85 -19.56
C THR A 48 8.21 4.13 -19.66
N ARG A 49 9.53 4.00 -19.59
CA ARG A 49 10.54 5.07 -19.68
C ARG A 49 10.19 6.13 -20.76
N ASN A 50 9.77 7.34 -20.37
CA ASN A 50 9.82 8.53 -21.23
C ASN A 50 11.05 9.38 -20.83
N PHE A 51 12.17 9.20 -21.52
CA PHE A 51 13.40 10.00 -21.33
C PHE A 51 13.43 11.20 -22.26
N ASP A 52 12.54 12.16 -22.08
CA ASP A 52 12.57 13.30 -22.99
C ASP A 52 13.66 14.33 -22.68
N THR A 53 14.34 14.25 -21.53
CA THR A 53 15.67 14.89 -21.33
C THR A 53 16.45 14.27 -20.15
N LEU A 54 17.11 13.12 -20.37
CA LEU A 54 18.14 12.64 -19.45
C LEU A 54 19.46 12.47 -20.22
N SER A 55 20.48 13.22 -19.79
CA SER A 55 21.81 13.23 -20.39
C SER A 55 22.44 11.83 -20.43
N PHE A 56 23.16 11.54 -21.52
CA PHE A 56 23.70 10.22 -21.88
C PHE A 56 24.60 9.58 -20.81
N ASN A 57 25.30 10.39 -20.00
CA ASN A 57 26.14 9.89 -18.90
C ASN A 57 25.35 9.51 -17.64
N THR A 58 24.20 10.17 -17.36
CA THR A 58 23.35 9.89 -16.19
C THR A 58 22.54 8.61 -16.36
N ILE A 59 22.15 8.30 -17.60
CA ILE A 59 21.51 7.03 -17.97
C ILE A 59 22.53 5.89 -17.92
N LYS A 60 23.77 6.13 -18.39
CA LYS A 60 24.84 5.12 -18.44
C LYS A 60 25.32 4.70 -17.04
N SER A 61 25.49 5.63 -16.10
CA SER A 61 25.81 5.28 -14.70
C SER A 61 24.67 4.56 -13.97
N SER A 62 23.41 4.90 -14.29
CA SER A 62 22.23 4.24 -13.70
C SER A 62 21.95 2.82 -14.26
N LEU A 63 22.65 2.40 -15.33
CA LEU A 63 22.46 1.11 -16.02
C LEU A 63 23.64 0.14 -15.88
N LEU A 64 24.82 0.63 -15.48
CA LEU A 64 26.06 -0.16 -15.41
C LEU A 64 26.40 -0.63 -13.98
N ASP A 65 25.77 -0.08 -12.95
CA ASP A 65 25.82 -0.68 -11.62
C ASP A 65 24.74 -1.78 -11.51
N SER A 66 25.17 -2.97 -11.10
CA SER A 66 24.56 -4.26 -11.46
C SER A 66 23.07 -4.44 -11.06
N SER A 67 22.21 -4.56 -12.08
CA SER A 67 21.14 -5.55 -12.17
C SER A 67 19.97 -5.51 -11.16
N TYR A 68 19.34 -4.35 -10.95
CA TYR A 68 17.92 -4.32 -10.55
C TYR A 68 17.21 -3.12 -11.19
N VAL A 69 16.68 -3.33 -12.38
CA VAL A 69 15.70 -2.41 -12.96
C VAL A 69 14.36 -2.79 -12.35
N ALA A 70 13.84 -1.96 -11.45
CA ALA A 70 12.50 -2.10 -10.90
C ALA A 70 11.49 -1.82 -12.03
N THR A 71 11.26 -2.83 -12.88
CA THR A 71 10.22 -2.78 -13.89
C THR A 71 8.91 -3.17 -13.22
N CYS A 72 7.87 -2.35 -13.37
CA CYS A 72 6.51 -2.70 -12.92
C CYS A 72 5.97 -3.98 -13.58
N ASP A 73 6.66 -4.49 -14.59
CA ASP A 73 6.35 -5.67 -15.40
C ASP A 73 7.02 -6.96 -14.87
N ARG A 74 7.96 -6.86 -13.91
CA ARG A 74 8.54 -8.02 -13.22
C ARG A 74 8.24 -7.93 -11.74
N PRO A 75 7.05 -8.36 -11.32
CA PRO A 75 6.75 -8.44 -9.90
C PRO A 75 7.76 -9.35 -9.22
N TYR A 76 8.28 -8.91 -8.07
CA TYR A 76 8.96 -9.82 -7.17
C TYR A 76 7.90 -10.76 -6.59
N ILE A 77 7.98 -12.03 -6.96
CA ILE A 77 7.02 -13.06 -6.56
C ILE A 77 7.54 -13.70 -5.27
N LEU A 78 6.79 -13.51 -4.19
CA LEU A 78 7.01 -14.17 -2.91
C LEU A 78 5.87 -15.18 -2.68
N LEU A 79 6.19 -16.47 -2.56
CA LEU A 79 5.21 -17.55 -2.35
C LEU A 79 4.12 -17.63 -3.44
N GLY A 80 4.46 -17.29 -4.69
CA GLY A 80 3.52 -17.34 -5.82
C GLY A 80 2.62 -16.11 -5.96
N LEU A 81 2.76 -15.11 -5.07
CA LEU A 81 2.05 -13.84 -5.13
C LEU A 81 3.06 -12.68 -5.27
N SER A 82 2.67 -11.61 -5.97
CA SER A 82 3.48 -10.40 -6.03
C SER A 82 3.45 -9.66 -4.69
N ILE A 83 4.46 -8.82 -4.45
CA ILE A 83 4.47 -7.91 -3.29
C ILE A 83 3.20 -7.02 -3.28
N ALA A 84 2.71 -6.63 -4.46
CA ALA A 84 1.48 -5.84 -4.58
C ALA A 84 0.25 -6.63 -4.08
N GLN A 85 0.15 -7.91 -4.42
CA GLN A 85 -0.90 -8.81 -3.92
C GLN A 85 -0.83 -8.98 -2.41
N TRP A 86 0.37 -9.18 -1.85
CA TRP A 86 0.56 -9.26 -0.40
C TRP A 86 0.16 -7.97 0.32
N ASN A 87 0.52 -6.82 -0.24
CA ASN A 87 0.12 -5.52 0.32
C ASN A 87 -1.39 -5.33 0.29
N LEU A 88 -2.07 -5.76 -0.78
CA LEU A 88 -3.53 -5.71 -0.85
C LEU A 88 -4.16 -6.56 0.26
N ILE A 89 -3.70 -7.80 0.44
CA ILE A 89 -4.18 -8.71 1.50
C ILE A 89 -3.98 -8.07 2.88
N TYR A 90 -2.81 -7.50 3.13
CA TYR A 90 -2.48 -6.87 4.40
C TYR A 90 -3.35 -5.63 4.66
N SER A 91 -3.53 -4.76 3.67
CA SER A 91 -4.39 -3.58 3.78
C SER A 91 -5.85 -3.96 4.05
N VAL A 92 -6.38 -4.99 3.37
CA VAL A 92 -7.75 -5.49 3.61
C VAL A 92 -7.88 -6.07 5.01
N PHE A 93 -6.91 -6.88 5.45
CA PHE A 93 -6.92 -7.47 6.80
C PHE A 93 -6.94 -6.38 7.88
N LEU A 94 -6.11 -5.34 7.75
CA LEU A 94 -6.10 -4.22 8.68
C LEU A 94 -7.39 -3.39 8.64
N LEU A 95 -8.05 -3.29 7.49
CA LEU A 95 -9.33 -2.62 7.35
C LEU A 95 -10.43 -3.38 8.11
N ILE A 96 -10.42 -4.72 8.08
CA ILE A 96 -11.31 -5.57 8.89
C ILE A 96 -11.07 -5.36 10.39
N ILE A 97 -9.80 -5.33 10.82
CA ILE A 97 -9.44 -5.05 12.21
C ILE A 97 -9.93 -3.66 12.63
N ASN A 98 -9.78 -2.66 11.76
CA ASN A 98 -10.23 -1.30 12.02
C ASN A 98 -11.77 -1.24 12.20
N LEU A 99 -12.54 -1.96 11.39
CA LEU A 99 -14.00 -2.10 11.55
C LEU A 99 -14.37 -2.79 12.87
N PHE A 100 -13.66 -3.85 13.25
CA PHE A 100 -13.88 -4.52 14.54
C PHE A 100 -13.58 -3.59 15.73
N LEU A 101 -12.52 -2.78 15.62
CA LEU A 101 -12.16 -1.78 16.62
C LEU A 101 -13.23 -0.68 16.71
N TYR A 102 -13.77 -0.23 15.57
CA TYR A 102 -14.86 0.75 15.51
C TYR A 102 -16.12 0.22 16.22
N ASN A 103 -16.55 -1.01 15.91
CA ASN A 103 -17.70 -1.63 16.56
C ASN A 103 -17.47 -1.80 18.07
N THR A 104 -16.25 -2.17 18.48
CA THR A 104 -15.90 -2.28 19.91
C THR A 104 -15.94 -0.92 20.60
N TYR A 105 -15.48 0.13 19.93
CA TYR A 105 -15.53 1.51 20.42
C TYR A 105 -17.00 1.95 20.62
N GLU A 106 -17.87 1.74 19.63
CA GLU A 106 -19.27 2.13 19.69
C GLU A 106 -20.02 1.43 20.84
N ASN A 107 -19.82 0.12 20.97
CA ASN A 107 -20.40 -0.69 22.05
C ASN A 107 -19.97 -0.22 23.45
N GLN A 108 -18.81 0.40 23.60
CA GLN A 108 -18.37 0.96 24.87
C GLN A 108 -18.96 2.33 25.17
N GLN A 109 -19.18 3.16 24.15
CA GLN A 109 -19.88 4.43 24.34
C GLN A 109 -21.35 4.21 24.70
N LEU A 110 -22.01 3.19 24.13
CA LEU A 110 -23.40 2.84 24.47
C LEU A 110 -23.58 2.32 25.90
N LYS A 111 -22.52 1.81 26.54
CA LYS A 111 -22.55 1.29 27.92
C LYS A 111 -22.19 2.33 28.97
N LYS A 112 -21.86 3.56 28.58
CA LYS A 112 -21.42 4.65 29.45
C LYS A 112 -22.50 5.71 29.56
#